data_AF-A0A846J8W7-F1
#
_entry.id   AF-A0A846J8W7-F1
#
_cell.length_a   1.000
_cell.length_b   1.000
_cell.length_c   1.000
_cell.angle_alpha   90.00
_cell.angle_beta   90.00
_cell.angle_gamma   90.00
#
_symmetry.space_group_name_H-M   'P 1'
#
loop_
_entity.id
_entity.type
_entity.pdbx_description
1 polymer ?
#
loop_
_entity_poly.entity_id
_entity_poly.type
_entity_poly.pdbx_seq_one_letter_code
_entity_poly.pdbx_strand_id
1 'polypeptide(L)'
;MNSKDRIILVVSILIILMIISTTVLLNSPLKVDSKNYDSVIELQEDIVNYKKSKKLDEKEAYIIDKLYTKCEDIKTRLKNVEGRTVLQEIKNPTEIDDKKILDLKDEFLQIKYKN
;
A
#
# COMPACT_ATOMS: atom_id res chain seq x y z
N MET A 1 -52.30 6.99 -11.09
CA MET A 1 -50.92 6.78 -11.55
C MET A 1 -50.85 5.41 -12.21
N ASN A 2 -50.61 5.36 -13.51
CA ASN A 2 -50.66 4.12 -14.28
C ASN A 2 -49.47 3.22 -13.95
N SER A 3 -49.57 1.92 -14.23
CA SER A 3 -48.49 0.95 -14.01
C SER A 3 -47.17 1.38 -14.68
N LYS A 4 -47.26 1.97 -15.88
CA LYS A 4 -46.10 2.53 -16.61
C LYS A 4 -45.44 3.70 -15.86
N ASP A 5 -46.21 4.62 -15.29
CA ASP A 5 -45.70 5.77 -14.53
C ASP A 5 -44.99 5.32 -13.25
N ARG A 6 -45.51 4.27 -12.59
CA ARG A 6 -44.87 3.66 -11.42
C ARG A 6 -43.52 3.03 -11.77
N ILE A 7 -43.42 2.34 -12.91
CA ILE A 7 -42.16 1.73 -13.36
C ILE A 7 -41.12 2.81 -13.65
N ILE A 8 -41.49 3.88 -14.37
CA ILE A 8 -40.58 5.00 -14.67
C ILE A 8 -40.06 5.66 -13.39
N LEU A 9 -40.94 5.86 -12.40
CA LEU A 9 -40.57 6.43 -11.11
C LEU A 9 -39.59 5.52 -10.35
N VAL A 10 -39.84 4.21 -10.29
CA VAL A 10 -38.94 3.24 -9.64
C VAL A 10 -37.57 3.20 -10.32
N VAL A 11 -37.53 3.14 -11.65
CA VAL A 11 -36.26 3.11 -12.41
C VAL A 11 -35.48 4.40 -12.20
N SER A 12 -36.14 5.55 -12.18
CA SER A 12 -35.49 6.84 -11.93
C SER A 12 -34.86 6.90 -10.55
N ILE A 13 -35.54 6.39 -9.52
CA ILE A 13 -35.01 6.30 -8.15
C ILE A 13 -33.77 5.39 -8.12
N LEU A 14 -33.81 4.23 -8.78
CA LEU A 14 -32.67 3.31 -8.83
C LEU A 14 -31.43 3.93 -9.49
N ILE A 15 -31.62 4.68 -10.58
CA ILE A 15 -30.51 5.40 -11.25
C ILE A 15 -29.90 6.43 -10.31
N ILE A 16 -30.72 7.22 -9.61
CA ILE A 16 -30.24 8.22 -8.65
C ILE A 16 -29.45 7.54 -7.52
N LEU A 17 -29.95 6.45 -6.96
CA LEU A 17 -29.25 5.69 -5.92
C LEU A 17 -27.90 5.17 -6.42
N MET A 18 -27.84 4.63 -7.64
CA MET A 18 -26.60 4.14 -8.24
C MET A 18 -25.55 5.24 -8.40
N ILE A 19 -25.95 6.43 -8.86
CA ILE A 19 -25.05 7.58 -9.02
C ILE A 19 -24.52 8.04 -7.66
N ILE A 20 -25.38 8.12 -6.63
CA ILE A 20 -24.97 8.49 -5.28
C ILE A 20 -23.99 7.46 -4.72
N SER A 21 -24.30 6.17 -4.81
CA SER A 21 -23.44 5.09 -4.30
C SER A 21 -22.07 5.08 -4.95
N THR A 22 -22.00 5.23 -6.29
CA THR A 22 -20.72 5.29 -7.01
C THR A 22 -19.91 6.53 -6.65
N THR A 23 -20.57 7.69 -6.51
CA THR A 23 -19.91 8.94 -6.11
C THR A 23 -19.33 8.85 -4.70
N VAL A 24 -20.05 8.25 -3.75
CA VAL A 24 -19.56 8.03 -2.38
C VAL A 24 -18.37 7.10 -2.38
N LEU A 25 -18.43 5.99 -3.13
CA LEU A 25 -17.35 5.02 -3.21
C LEU A 25 -16.07 5.62 -3.81
N LEU A 26 -16.18 6.38 -4.90
CA LEU A 26 -15.05 7.02 -5.55
C LEU A 26 -14.37 8.11 -4.69
N ASN A 27 -15.14 8.76 -3.81
CA ASN A 27 -14.63 9.80 -2.91
C ASN A 27 -14.27 9.27 -1.51
N SER A 28 -14.47 7.98 -1.25
CA SER A 28 -14.08 7.38 0.02
C SER A 28 -12.55 7.35 0.13
N PRO A 29 -11.99 7.65 1.31
CA PRO A 29 -10.55 7.53 1.54
C PRO A 29 -10.14 6.07 1.44
N LEU A 30 -8.97 5.83 0.85
CA LEU A 30 -8.35 4.51 0.85
C LEU A 30 -7.78 4.22 2.23
N LYS A 31 -7.73 2.93 2.55
CA LYS A 31 -6.99 2.46 3.72
C LYS A 31 -5.61 2.04 3.26
N VAL A 32 -4.62 2.18 4.15
CA VAL A 32 -3.30 1.59 3.95
C VAL A 32 -3.45 0.08 3.74
N ASP A 33 -2.69 -0.47 2.81
CA ASP A 33 -2.49 -1.91 2.72
C ASP A 33 -1.71 -2.39 3.95
N SER A 34 -2.45 -2.79 4.98
CA SER A 34 -1.89 -3.15 6.28
C SER A 34 -0.94 -4.33 6.18
N LYS A 35 -1.23 -5.32 5.32
CA LYS A 35 -0.38 -6.51 5.14
C LYS A 35 1.02 -6.10 4.69
N ASN A 36 1.08 -5.26 3.67
CA ASN A 36 2.34 -4.80 3.09
C ASN A 36 3.05 -3.79 3.99
N TYR A 37 2.28 -2.93 4.67
CA TYR A 37 2.83 -1.95 5.61
C TYR A 37 3.49 -2.63 6.82
N ASP A 38 2.79 -3.59 7.44
CA ASP A 38 3.31 -4.35 8.57
C ASP A 38 4.53 -5.19 8.17
N SER A 39 4.50 -5.79 6.98
CA SER A 39 5.64 -6.57 6.45
C SER A 39 6.90 -5.74 6.26
N VAL A 40 6.77 -4.47 5.86
CA VAL A 40 7.90 -3.54 5.71
C VAL A 40 8.41 -3.10 7.07
N ILE A 41 7.53 -2.86 8.05
CA ILE A 41 7.92 -2.54 9.43
C ILE A 41 8.72 -3.69 10.05
N GLU A 42 8.22 -4.92 9.93
CA GLU A 42 8.92 -6.12 10.42
C GLU A 42 10.34 -6.21 9.83
N LEU A 43 10.49 -5.99 8.52
CA LEU A 43 11.79 -5.99 7.86
C LEU A 43 12.72 -4.88 8.37
N GLN A 44 12.19 -3.68 8.65
CA GLN A 44 12.97 -2.58 9.23
C GLN A 44 13.49 -2.91 10.63
N GLU A 45 12.64 -3.51 11.46
CA GLU A 45 13.01 -3.96 12.80
C GLU A 45 14.11 -5.02 12.73
N ASP A 46 13.97 -5.99 11.83
CA ASP A 46 14.98 -7.01 11.56
C ASP A 46 16.32 -6.42 11.13
N ILE A 47 16.31 -5.43 10.23
CA ILE A 47 17.51 -4.71 9.78
C ILE A 47 18.19 -4.00 10.96
N VAL A 48 17.42 -3.30 11.80
CA VAL A 48 17.94 -2.59 12.98
C VAL A 48 18.53 -3.57 14.00
N ASN A 49 17.86 -4.70 14.23
CA ASN A 49 18.33 -5.74 15.14
C ASN A 49 19.60 -6.43 14.62
N TYR A 50 19.70 -6.65 13.30
CA TYR A 50 20.91 -7.18 12.67
C TYR A 50 22.10 -6.24 12.83
N LYS A 51 21.91 -4.93 12.61
CA LYS A 51 22.93 -3.91 12.85
C LYS A 51 23.44 -3.86 14.30
N LYS A 52 22.54 -4.10 15.27
CA LYS A 52 22.90 -4.12 16.69
C LYS A 52 23.64 -5.40 17.09
N SER A 53 23.31 -6.53 16.47
CA SER A 53 23.83 -7.85 16.87
C SER A 53 25.13 -8.26 16.17
N LYS A 54 25.45 -7.68 15.01
CA LYS A 54 26.66 -8.01 14.23
C LYS A 54 27.55 -6.78 14.01
N LYS A 55 28.87 -6.94 14.11
CA LYS A 55 29.83 -5.95 13.59
C LYS A 55 29.86 -6.07 12.07
N LEU A 56 29.30 -5.07 11.40
CA LEU A 56 29.26 -4.97 9.95
C LEU A 56 30.53 -4.26 9.47
N ASP A 57 31.10 -4.74 8.37
CA ASP A 57 32.10 -3.95 7.66
C ASP A 57 31.46 -2.71 7.00
N GLU A 58 32.27 -1.76 6.54
CA GLU A 58 31.78 -0.50 5.96
C GLU A 58 30.89 -0.73 4.73
N LYS A 59 31.17 -1.78 3.95
CA LYS A 59 30.42 -2.12 2.74
C LYS A 59 29.08 -2.78 3.10
N GLU A 60 29.07 -3.71 4.05
CA GLU A 60 27.86 -4.32 4.58
C GLU A 60 26.94 -3.27 5.21
N ALA A 61 27.51 -2.37 6.05
CA ALA A 61 26.77 -1.28 6.67
C ALA A 61 26.12 -0.38 5.62
N TYR A 62 26.87 0.01 4.58
CA TYR A 62 26.34 0.81 3.47
C TYR A 62 25.18 0.11 2.73
N ILE A 63 25.30 -1.19 2.45
CA ILE A 63 24.24 -1.95 1.77
C ILE A 63 22.98 -2.02 2.64
N ILE A 64 23.14 -2.24 3.94
CA ILE A 64 22.02 -2.36 4.88
C ILE A 64 21.36 -0.99 5.12
N ASP A 65 22.12 0.10 5.18
CA ASP A 65 21.57 1.46 5.18
C ASP A 65 20.73 1.71 3.92
N LYS A 66 21.23 1.33 2.75
CA LYS A 66 20.48 1.47 1.49
C LYS A 66 19.18 0.66 1.52
N LEU A 67 19.19 -0.56 2.05
CA LEU A 67 17.98 -1.37 2.23
C LEU A 67 16.99 -0.72 3.17
N TYR A 68 17.46 -0.19 4.30
CA TYR A 68 16.60 0.53 5.25
C TYR A 68 15.93 1.74 4.58
N THR A 69 16.67 2.51 3.78
CA THR A 69 16.12 3.63 3.01
C THR A 69 15.06 3.17 2.00
N LYS A 70 15.28 2.05 1.29
CA LYS A 70 14.25 1.48 0.40
C LYS A 70 12.98 1.11 1.18
N CYS A 71 13.11 0.54 2.38
CA CYS A 71 11.98 0.21 3.24
C CYS A 71 11.21 1.48 3.68
N GLU A 72 11.92 2.54 4.08
CA GLU A 72 11.29 3.83 4.44
C GLU A 72 10.54 4.47 3.27
N ASP A 73 11.08 4.39 2.04
CA ASP A 73 10.39 4.86 0.83
C ASP A 73 9.07 4.11 0.61
N ILE A 74 9.10 2.77 0.64
CA ILE A 74 7.89 1.96 0.45
C ILE A 74 6.86 2.24 1.55
N LYS A 75 7.29 2.29 2.82
CA LYS A 75 6.43 2.60 3.96
C LYS A 75 5.76 3.98 3.82
N THR A 76 6.52 4.99 3.40
CA THR A 76 6.00 6.34 3.17
C THR A 76 4.98 6.33 2.04
N ARG A 77 5.27 5.64 0.95
CA ARG A 77 4.34 5.53 -0.19
C ARG A 77 3.06 4.77 0.19
N LEU A 78 3.15 3.68 0.95
CA LEU A 78 1.99 2.96 1.48
C LEU A 78 1.12 3.85 2.38
N LYS A 79 1.75 4.61 3.27
CA LYS A 79 1.03 5.54 4.16
C LYS A 79 0.38 6.69 3.39
N ASN A 80 1.03 7.18 2.34
CA ASN A 80 0.47 8.26 1.50
C ASN A 80 -0.80 7.83 0.76
N VAL A 81 -1.03 6.52 0.56
CA VAL A 81 -2.30 6.01 -0.01
C VAL A 81 -3.48 6.30 0.93
N GLU A 82 -3.28 6.28 2.25
CA GLU A 82 -4.35 6.55 3.24
C GLU A 82 -5.00 7.93 3.06
N GLY A 83 -4.22 8.91 2.61
CA GLY A 83 -4.68 10.28 2.38
C GLY A 83 -5.40 10.48 1.05
N ARG A 84 -5.50 9.44 0.21
CA ARG A 84 -6.03 9.53 -1.15
C ARG A 84 -7.42 8.92 -1.24
N THR A 85 -8.26 9.49 -2.11
CA THR A 85 -9.53 8.86 -2.46
C THR A 85 -9.33 7.76 -3.50
N VAL A 86 -10.28 6.83 -3.60
CA VAL A 86 -10.31 5.80 -4.64
C VAL A 86 -10.14 6.43 -6.04
N LEU A 87 -10.82 7.54 -6.32
CA LEU A 87 -10.71 8.26 -7.58
C LEU A 87 -9.30 8.79 -7.85
N GLN A 88 -8.63 9.32 -6.81
CA GLN A 88 -7.27 9.82 -6.95
C GLN A 88 -6.30 8.67 -7.24
N GLU A 89 -6.47 7.52 -6.60
CA GLU A 89 -5.62 6.34 -6.80
C GLU A 89 -5.80 5.72 -8.20
N ILE A 90 -7.04 5.61 -8.69
CA ILE A 90 -7.30 5.16 -10.07
C ILE A 90 -6.61 6.07 -11.09
N LYS A 91 -6.59 7.39 -10.85
CA LYS A 91 -5.94 8.36 -11.76
C LYS A 91 -4.42 8.27 -11.73
N ASN A 92 -3.83 8.00 -10.57
CA ASN A 92 -2.38 8.00 -10.35
C ASN A 92 -1.99 6.81 -9.45
N PRO A 93 -1.97 5.57 -9.93
CA PRO A 93 -1.80 4.40 -9.09
C PRO A 93 -0.45 4.39 -8.37
N THR A 94 -0.46 4.01 -7.11
CA THR A 94 0.71 3.82 -6.28
C THR A 94 1.29 2.45 -6.58
N GLU A 95 2.38 2.38 -7.34
CA GLU A 95 3.02 1.11 -7.69
C GLU A 95 3.82 0.50 -6.54
N ILE A 96 3.13 -0.17 -5.63
CA ILE A 96 3.72 -1.03 -4.60
C ILE A 96 3.10 -2.41 -4.79
N ASP A 97 3.91 -3.33 -5.31
CA ASP A 97 3.52 -4.73 -5.52
C ASP A 97 4.13 -5.58 -4.40
N ASP A 98 3.42 -6.63 -3.98
CA ASP A 98 3.86 -7.66 -3.03
C ASP A 98 5.25 -8.18 -3.43
N LYS A 99 5.52 -8.29 -4.74
CA LYS A 99 6.83 -8.69 -5.27
C LYS A 99 7.96 -7.77 -4.81
N LYS A 100 7.77 -6.45 -4.76
CA LYS A 100 8.83 -5.52 -4.34
C LYS A 100 9.21 -5.71 -2.87
N ILE A 101 8.24 -6.07 -2.02
CA ILE A 101 8.48 -6.35 -0.60
C ILE A 101 9.17 -7.70 -0.43
N LEU A 102 8.78 -8.70 -1.21
CA LEU A 102 9.46 -9.99 -1.24
C LEU A 102 10.93 -9.84 -1.69
N ASP A 103 11.17 -9.10 -2.76
CA ASP A 103 12.52 -8.82 -3.26
C ASP A 103 13.39 -8.15 -2.18
N LEU A 104 12.83 -7.21 -1.39
CA LEU A 104 13.56 -6.60 -0.26
C LEU A 104 13.86 -7.58 0.87
N LYS A 105 12.91 -8.46 1.21
CA LYS A 105 13.13 -9.53 2.19
C LYS A 105 14.25 -10.46 1.72
N ASP A 106 14.23 -10.84 0.44
CA ASP A 106 15.27 -11.68 -0.16
C ASP A 106 16.64 -10.99 -0.20
N GLU A 107 16.71 -9.70 -0.59
CA GLU A 107 17.93 -8.90 -0.54
C GLU A 107 18.52 -8.88 0.89
N PHE A 108 17.67 -8.67 1.90
CA PHE A 108 18.12 -8.68 3.30
C PHE A 108 18.56 -10.07 3.77
N LEU A 109 17.82 -11.13 3.42
CA LEU A 109 18.18 -12.51 3.75
C LEU A 109 19.54 -12.89 3.15
N GLN A 110 19.78 -12.51 1.89
CA GLN A 110 21.07 -12.73 1.23
C GLN A 110 22.22 -12.05 1.97
N ILE A 111 22.01 -10.90 2.63
CA ILE A 111 23.04 -10.23 3.43
C ILE A 111 23.17 -10.87 4.81
N LYS A 112 22.03 -11.16 5.45
CA LYS A 112 21.97 -11.74 6.80
C LYS A 112 22.66 -13.11 6.86
N TYR A 113 22.44 -13.93 5.84
CA TYR A 113 22.93 -15.31 5.77
C TYR A 113 24.09 -15.50 4.77
N LYS A 114 24.63 -14.40 4.23
CA LYS A 114 25.83 -14.42 3.40
C LYS A 114 27.02 -14.99 4.18
N ASN A 115 27.86 -15.93 3.69
CA ASN A 115 27.97 -16.74 2.46
C ASN A 115 27.36 -16.23 1.13
#